data_AF-A0A858RBL2-F1
#
_entry.id   AF-A0A858RBL2-F1
#
_cell.length_a   1.000
_cell.length_b   1.000
_cell.length_c   1.000
_cell.angle_alpha   90.00
_cell.angle_beta   90.00
_cell.angle_gamma   90.00
#
_symmetry.space_group_name_H-M   'P 1'
#
loop_
_entity.id
_entity.type
_entity.pdbx_description
1 polymer ?
#
loop_
_entity_poly.entity_id
_entity_poly.type
_entity_poly.pdbx_seq_one_letter_code
_entity_poly.pdbx_strand_id
1 'polypeptide(L)'
;MPVQFRQGDVLITAVDGLPPTALPVRPDEGRVVLAYGEVTGHAHAMSPNRVVMFRDDGGGRSYIQVLGDQPTALSHEEHHTIEVPPGTYEVVRQREYEPKARPRAIAD
;
A
#
# COMPACT_ATOMS: atom_id res chain seq x y z
N MET A 1 13.08 14.72 -2.31
CA MET A 1 12.61 13.33 -2.11
C MET A 1 11.09 13.36 -2.07
N PRO A 2 10.38 12.48 -2.78
CA PRO A 2 8.92 12.43 -2.71
C PRO A 2 8.48 12.07 -1.28
N VAL A 3 7.30 12.55 -0.88
CA VAL A 3 6.70 12.21 0.43
C VAL A 3 6.36 10.73 0.43
N GLN A 4 6.68 10.03 1.52
CA GLN A 4 6.49 8.60 1.68
C GLN A 4 5.89 8.29 3.06
N PHE A 5 5.01 7.29 3.09
CA PHE A 5 4.45 6.75 4.32
C PHE A 5 4.58 5.23 4.30
N ARG A 6 4.94 4.65 5.44
CA ARG A 6 5.15 3.21 5.58
C ARG A 6 4.39 2.67 6.77
N GLN A 7 3.63 1.61 6.57
CA GLN A 7 2.95 0.86 7.62
C GLN A 7 3.14 -0.63 7.32
N GLY A 8 3.86 -1.36 8.19
CA GLY A 8 4.14 -2.78 7.97
C GLY A 8 4.82 -3.05 6.62
N ASP A 9 4.18 -3.92 5.83
CA ASP A 9 4.60 -4.32 4.49
C ASP A 9 4.05 -3.39 3.38
N VAL A 10 3.40 -2.28 3.73
CA VAL A 10 2.89 -1.29 2.77
C VAL A 10 3.73 -0.03 2.81
N LEU A 11 4.23 0.36 1.64
CA LEU A 11 4.82 1.67 1.36
C LEU A 11 3.92 2.42 0.38
N ILE A 12 3.53 3.65 0.71
CA ILE A 12 2.89 4.56 -0.23
C ILE A 12 3.82 5.73 -0.54
N THR A 13 3.97 6.07 -1.83
CA THR A 13 4.86 7.12 -2.31
C THR A 13 4.08 8.10 -3.17
N ALA A 14 4.20 9.40 -2.89
CA ALA A 14 3.54 10.44 -3.68
C ALA A 14 4.03 10.42 -5.13
N VAL A 15 3.10 10.53 -6.08
CA VAL A 15 3.35 10.59 -7.52
C VAL A 15 2.53 11.70 -8.17
N ASP A 16 2.99 12.22 -9.30
CA ASP A 16 2.35 13.36 -9.98
C ASP A 16 0.98 13.02 -10.58
N GLY A 17 0.69 11.75 -10.82
CA GLY A 17 -0.60 11.32 -11.36
C GLY A 17 -0.73 9.81 -11.56
N LEU A 18 -1.94 9.39 -11.95
CA LEU A 18 -2.23 8.01 -12.31
C LEU A 18 -1.75 7.71 -13.73
N PRO A 19 -1.26 6.49 -14.02
CA PRO A 19 -1.02 6.09 -15.39
C PRO A 19 -2.36 5.97 -16.15
N PRO A 20 -2.40 6.22 -17.47
CA PRO A 20 -3.64 6.15 -18.26
C PRO A 20 -4.30 4.76 -18.26
N THR A 21 -3.55 3.72 -17.93
CA THR A 21 -3.98 2.32 -17.88
C THR A 21 -4.52 1.91 -16.50
N ALA A 22 -4.44 2.77 -15.49
CA ALA A 22 -4.96 2.48 -14.16
C ALA A 22 -6.50 2.52 -14.16
N LEU A 23 -7.11 1.42 -13.71
CA LEU A 23 -8.55 1.26 -13.59
C LEU A 23 -8.97 1.24 -12.12
N PRO A 24 -10.11 1.85 -11.75
CA PRO A 24 -10.56 1.89 -10.37
C PRO A 24 -10.93 0.49 -9.87
N VAL A 25 -10.56 0.20 -8.62
CA VAL A 25 -10.86 -1.02 -7.90
C VAL A 25 -12.01 -0.75 -6.94
N ARG A 26 -13.01 -1.63 -6.94
CA ARG A 26 -14.14 -1.52 -6.00
C ARG A 26 -13.65 -1.74 -4.57
N PRO A 27 -14.14 -0.98 -3.58
CA PRO A 27 -13.89 -1.25 -2.17
C PRO A 27 -14.31 -2.67 -1.79
N ASP A 28 -13.55 -3.28 -0.88
CA ASP A 28 -13.84 -4.57 -0.29
C ASP A 28 -14.58 -4.38 1.03
N GLU A 29 -15.81 -4.88 1.13
CA GLU A 29 -16.67 -4.76 2.31
C GLU A 29 -16.73 -3.33 2.91
N GLY A 30 -16.75 -2.31 2.05
CA GLY A 30 -16.79 -0.90 2.48
C GLY A 30 -15.45 -0.34 2.95
N ARG A 31 -14.33 -0.99 2.62
CA ARG A 31 -12.96 -0.54 2.89
C ARG A 31 -12.13 -0.50 1.61
N VAL A 32 -11.20 0.44 1.52
CA VAL A 32 -10.16 0.43 0.49
C VAL A 32 -8.96 -0.31 1.06
N VAL A 33 -8.79 -1.58 0.67
CA VAL A 33 -7.72 -2.45 1.17
C VAL A 33 -6.49 -2.34 0.26
N LEU A 34 -5.39 -1.80 0.80
CA LEU A 34 -4.12 -1.66 0.09
C LEU A 34 -3.35 -2.98 0.03
N ALA A 35 -3.37 -3.72 1.14
CA ALA A 35 -2.85 -5.07 1.26
C ALA A 35 -3.52 -5.77 2.46
N TYR A 36 -3.73 -7.07 2.36
CA TYR A 36 -4.00 -7.89 3.53
C TYR A 36 -2.69 -8.18 4.24
N GLY A 37 -2.69 -8.06 5.57
CA GLY A 37 -1.57 -8.38 6.43
C GLY A 37 -1.25 -9.88 6.39
N GLU A 38 -0.20 -10.27 7.12
CA GLU A 38 0.22 -11.67 7.21
C GLU A 38 -0.75 -12.52 8.03
N VAL A 39 -1.42 -11.90 9.00
CA VAL A 39 -2.46 -12.53 9.82
C VAL A 39 -3.80 -12.46 9.08
N THR A 40 -4.45 -13.62 8.92
CA THR A 40 -5.77 -13.71 8.29
C THR A 40 -6.77 -12.76 8.96
N GLY A 41 -7.32 -11.83 8.18
CA GLY A 41 -8.29 -10.84 8.64
C GLY A 41 -7.71 -9.47 8.92
N HIS A 42 -6.38 -9.33 9.04
CA HIS A 42 -5.74 -8.02 9.15
C HIS A 42 -5.55 -7.37 7.77
N ALA A 43 -5.67 -6.05 7.71
CA ALA A 43 -5.57 -5.32 6.46
C ALA A 43 -5.08 -3.89 6.64
N HIS A 44 -4.19 -3.48 5.75
CA HIS A 44 -3.84 -2.08 5.56
C HIS A 44 -4.97 -1.43 4.77
N ALA A 45 -5.83 -0.69 5.47
CA ALA A 45 -7.06 -0.20 4.89
C ALA A 45 -7.33 1.28 5.18
N MET A 46 -8.08 1.89 4.26
CA MET A 46 -8.56 3.27 4.35
C MET A 46 -10.07 3.33 4.13
N SER A 47 -10.71 4.40 4.60
CA SER A 47 -12.13 4.65 4.34
C SER A 47 -12.37 4.96 2.85
N PRO A 48 -13.42 4.41 2.21
CA PRO A 48 -13.73 4.65 0.80
C PRO A 48 -14.36 6.03 0.54
N ASN A 49 -14.70 6.79 1.58
CA ASN A 49 -15.40 8.08 1.42
C ASN A 49 -14.60 9.10 0.62
N ARG A 50 -13.27 9.03 0.71
CA ARG A 50 -12.34 9.98 0.09
C ARG A 50 -11.14 9.29 -0.55
N VAL A 51 -11.15 7.97 -0.63
CA VAL A 51 -10.05 7.19 -1.19
C VAL A 51 -10.58 6.32 -2.31
N VAL A 52 -9.91 6.37 -3.45
CA VAL A 52 -10.16 5.46 -4.58
C VAL A 52 -8.87 4.71 -4.86
N MET A 53 -8.94 3.38 -4.90
CA MET A 53 -7.82 2.54 -5.32
C MET A 53 -7.91 2.28 -6.81
N PHE A 54 -6.74 2.16 -7.45
CA PHE A 54 -6.61 1.82 -8.85
C PHE A 54 -5.59 0.70 -9.03
N ARG A 55 -5.76 -0.09 -10.10
CA ARG A 55 -4.80 -1.11 -10.53
C ARG A 55 -4.48 -0.91 -12.00
N ASP A 56 -3.19 -0.96 -12.32
CA ASP A 56 -2.68 -0.95 -13.69
C ASP A 56 -2.47 -2.39 -14.16
N ASP A 57 -3.30 -2.81 -15.13
CA ASP A 57 -3.35 -4.18 -15.67
C ASP A 57 -2.08 -4.54 -16.47
N GLY A 58 -1.31 -3.54 -16.91
CA GLY A 58 -0.06 -3.75 -17.67
C GLY A 58 1.18 -4.03 -16.81
N GLY A 59 1.17 -3.63 -15.53
CA GLY A 59 2.35 -3.66 -14.68
C GLY A 59 2.16 -4.23 -13.28
N GLY A 60 0.93 -4.60 -12.90
CA GLY A 60 0.61 -5.09 -11.54
C GLY A 60 0.77 -4.01 -10.46
N ARG A 61 0.94 -2.74 -10.85
CA ARG A 61 1.09 -1.60 -9.96
C ARG A 61 -0.27 -1.19 -9.40
N SER A 62 -0.27 -0.75 -8.15
CA SER A 62 -1.46 -0.28 -7.46
C SER A 62 -1.28 1.17 -7.05
N TYR A 63 -2.38 1.92 -7.05
CA TYR A 63 -2.38 3.35 -6.71
C TYR A 63 -3.57 3.68 -5.83
N ILE A 64 -3.45 4.80 -5.12
CA ILE A 64 -4.60 5.44 -4.48
C ILE A 64 -4.66 6.92 -4.84
N GLN A 65 -5.87 7.44 -4.86
CA GLN A 65 -6.12 8.88 -4.79
C GLN A 65 -6.85 9.20 -3.50
N VAL A 66 -6.28 10.10 -2.71
CA VAL A 66 -6.92 10.71 -1.54
C VAL A 66 -7.50 12.05 -1.98
N LEU A 67 -8.81 12.16 -1.96
CA LEU A 67 -9.59 13.30 -2.47
C LEU A 67 -9.92 14.31 -1.37
N GLY A 68 -10.20 15.56 -1.72
CA GLY A 68 -10.58 16.63 -0.79
C GLY A 68 -9.38 17.41 -0.25
N ASP A 69 -9.51 17.98 0.96
CA ASP A 69 -8.57 18.94 1.54
C ASP A 69 -7.95 18.49 2.89
N GLN A 70 -8.55 17.51 3.58
CA GLN A 70 -8.05 16.98 4.85
C GLN A 70 -7.31 15.63 4.69
N PRO A 71 -6.41 15.25 5.61
CA PRO A 71 -5.86 13.89 5.63
C PRO A 71 -6.91 12.79 5.79
N THR A 72 -6.54 11.56 5.44
CA THR A 72 -7.34 10.34 5.67
C THR A 72 -6.47 9.26 6.31
N ALA A 73 -7.03 8.60 7.32
CA ALA A 73 -6.38 7.53 8.06
C ALA A 73 -6.09 6.28 7.21
N LEU A 74 -4.83 5.86 7.22
CA LEU A 74 -4.37 4.50 6.90
C LEU A 74 -4.20 3.71 8.20
N SER A 75 -4.99 2.66 8.36
CA SER A 75 -5.04 1.86 9.58
C SER A 75 -4.75 0.39 9.30
N HIS A 76 -4.17 -0.28 10.29
CA HIS A 76 -3.96 -1.72 10.37
C HIS A 76 -4.07 -2.12 11.84
N GLU A 77 -4.55 -3.33 12.12
CA GLU A 77 -4.90 -3.81 13.46
C GLU A 77 -3.71 -3.78 14.44
N GLU A 78 -2.49 -3.94 13.93
CA GLU A 78 -1.26 -4.02 14.73
C GLU A 78 -0.38 -2.76 14.66
N HIS A 79 -0.76 -1.77 13.85
CA HIS A 79 0.08 -0.60 13.60
C HIS A 79 -0.61 0.71 13.96
N HIS A 80 0.17 1.70 14.33
CA HIS A 80 -0.34 3.04 14.54
C HIS A 80 -0.92 3.60 13.23
N THR A 81 -2.05 4.32 13.34
CA THR A 81 -2.68 5.01 12.23
C THR A 81 -1.75 6.05 11.62
N ILE A 82 -1.75 6.16 10.30
CA ILE A 82 -1.02 7.20 9.57
C ILE A 82 -2.01 8.11 8.87
N GLU A 83 -1.90 9.41 9.10
CA GLU A 83 -2.68 10.42 8.40
C GLU A 83 -2.05 10.73 7.04
N VAL A 84 -2.73 10.32 5.96
CA VAL A 84 -2.25 10.52 4.59
C VAL A 84 -2.95 11.74 3.98
N PRO A 85 -2.20 12.79 3.59
CA PRO A 85 -2.80 14.00 3.02
C PRO A 85 -3.40 13.74 1.62
N PRO A 86 -4.28 14.63 1.13
CA PRO A 86 -4.80 14.55 -0.23
C PRO A 86 -3.69 14.48 -1.29
N GLY A 87 -3.90 13.68 -2.33
CA GLY A 87 -2.89 13.47 -3.38
C GLY A 87 -3.03 12.12 -4.09
N THR A 88 -2.14 11.87 -5.04
CA THR A 88 -2.02 10.58 -5.73
C THR A 88 -0.78 9.85 -5.24
N TYR A 89 -0.92 8.57 -4.95
CA TYR A 89 0.16 7.74 -4.41
C TYR A 89 0.26 6.41 -5.13
N GLU A 90 1.47 5.95 -5.36
CA GLU A 90 1.75 4.55 -5.69
C GLU A 90 1.80 3.72 -4.41
N VAL A 91 1.17 2.55 -4.44
CA VAL A 91 1.16 1.56 -3.37
C VAL A 91 2.11 0.43 -3.73
N VAL A 92 3.13 0.25 -2.90
CA VAL A 92 4.14 -0.80 -3.06
C VAL A 92 4.05 -1.73 -1.86
N ARG A 93 3.77 -3.01 -2.13
CA ARG A 93 3.90 -4.07 -1.13
C ARG A 93 5.36 -4.47 -1.01
N GLN A 94 5.95 -4.19 0.14
CA GLN A 94 7.28 -4.64 0.51
C GLN A 94 7.25 -6.15 0.77
N ARG A 95 8.31 -6.84 0.34
CA ARG A 95 8.53 -8.25 0.67
C ARG A 95 9.83 -8.34 1.43
N GLU A 96 9.86 -9.19 2.45
CA GLU A 96 11.12 -9.53 3.09
C GLU A 96 12.02 -10.26 2.08
N TYR A 97 13.25 -9.79 1.95
CA TYR A 97 14.28 -10.48 1.17
C TYR A 97 15.06 -11.37 2.13
N GLU A 98 14.80 -12.67 2.09
CA GLU A 98 15.70 -13.65 2.69
C GLU A 98 16.86 -13.93 1.70
N PRO A 99 18.10 -13.53 2.01
CA PRO A 99 19.25 -13.95 1.22
C PRO A 99 19.41 -15.46 1.45
N LYS A 100 19.27 -16.28 0.39
CA LYS A 100 19.52 -17.72 0.45
C LYS A 100 20.85 -17.96 1.17
N ALA A 101 20.79 -18.64 2.31
CA ALA A 101 21.94 -18.98 3.13
C ALA A 101 23.06 -19.58 2.27
N ARG A 102 24.30 -19.11 2.46
CA ARG A 102 25.47 -19.71 1.82
C ARG A 102 25.66 -21.13 2.37
N PRO A 103 25.87 -22.17 1.53
CA PRO A 103 26.21 -23.49 2.03
C PRO A 103 27.50 -23.41 2.84
N ARG A 104 27.46 -23.87 4.09
CA ARG A 104 28.67 -24.09 4.89
C ARG A 104 29.01 -25.57 4.83
N ALA A 105 30.12 -25.92 4.19
CA ALA A 105 30.84 -27.13 4.54
C ALA A 105 31.73 -26.79 5.74
N ILE A 106 31.50 -27.44 6.87
CA ILE A 106 32.41 -27.42 8.01
C ILE A 106 33.15 -28.74 7.94
N ALA A 107 34.41 -28.70 7.48
CA ALA A 107 35.35 -29.80 7.64
C ALA A 107 36.25 -29.48 8.84
N ASP A 108 36.60 -30.51 9.61
CA ASP A 108 37.62 -30.46 10.68
C ASP A 108 38.99 -30.04 10.13
#